data_AF-A0A1F6ME45-F1
#
_entry.id   AF-A0A1F6ME45-F1
#
_cell.length_a   1.000
_cell.length_b   1.000
_cell.length_c   1.000
_cell.angle_alpha   90.00
_cell.angle_beta   90.00
_cell.angle_gamma   90.00
#
_symmetry.space_group_name_H-M   'P 1'
#
loop_
_entity.id
_entity.type
_entity.pdbx_description
1 polymer ?
#
loop_
_entity_poly.entity_id
_entity_poly.type
_entity_poly.pdbx_seq_one_letter_code
_entity_poly.pdbx_strand_id
1 'polypeptide(L)' 'MFTEKFHQRIITDPEILIGKPVIKGTRVPVELILKLLAQGTEVAEILEEYPRLAREDILAAIDYAHDVVATEEVYRLQPA' A
#
# COMPACT_ATOMS: atom_id res chain seq x y z
N MET A 1 20.51 -0.47 -5.92
CA MET A 1 20.38 0.04 -4.54
C MET A 1 18.88 0.12 -4.28
N PHE A 2 18.30 -0.97 -3.77
CA PHE A 2 16.85 -1.11 -3.59
C PHE A 2 16.44 -0.36 -2.33
N THR A 3 15.36 0.42 -2.44
CA THR A 3 14.98 1.42 -1.46
C THR A 3 14.22 0.77 -0.30
N GLU A 4 14.95 0.12 0.62
CA GLU A 4 14.46 -0.46 1.88
C GLU A 4 13.91 0.58 2.90
N LYS A 5 13.39 1.74 2.46
CA LYS A 5 13.11 2.86 3.36
C LYS A 5 11.70 2.87 3.95
N PHE A 6 10.73 2.17 3.36
CA PHE A 6 9.32 2.31 3.76
C PHE A 6 8.65 1.04 4.31
N HIS A 7 9.29 -0.13 4.16
CA HIS A 7 8.76 -1.40 4.67
C HIS A 7 8.50 -1.41 6.19
N GLN A 8 9.20 -0.59 6.98
CA GLN A 8 8.97 -0.53 8.44
C GLN A 8 7.59 0.06 8.82
N ARG A 9 6.90 0.70 7.87
CA ARG A 9 5.58 1.32 8.08
C ARG A 9 4.43 0.41 7.66
N ILE A 10 4.71 -0.67 6.95
CA ILE A 10 3.71 -1.66 6.54
C ILE A 10 3.96 -2.94 7.31
N ILE A 11 2.92 -3.47 7.93
CA ILE A 11 2.97 -4.75 8.62
C ILE A 11 1.98 -5.71 8.00
N THR A 12 2.36 -6.98 8.02
CA THR A 12 1.52 -8.09 7.60
C THR A 12 1.41 -9.04 8.77
N ASP A 13 0.20 -9.21 9.30
CA ASP A 13 -0.05 -10.03 10.47
C ASP A 13 -1.26 -10.94 10.15
N PRO A 14 -1.12 -12.28 10.20
CA PRO A 14 -2.22 -13.21 9.96
C PRO A 14 -3.45 -12.94 10.85
N GLU A 15 -3.24 -12.39 12.05
CA GLU A 15 -4.31 -12.05 13.00
C GLU A 15 -5.00 -10.72 12.66
N ILE A 16 -4.41 -9.89 11.79
CA ILE A 16 -4.95 -8.59 11.35
C ILE A 16 -5.42 -8.69 9.90
N LEU A 17 -6.73 -8.54 9.68
CA LEU A 17 -7.34 -8.58 8.34
C LEU A 17 -6.92 -9.79 7.49
N ILE A 18 -6.70 -10.95 8.14
CA ILE A 18 -6.32 -12.21 7.46
C ILE A 18 -4.97 -12.07 6.72
N GLY A 19 -4.00 -11.37 7.32
CA GLY A 19 -2.69 -11.18 6.71
C GLY A 19 -2.67 -10.16 5.57
N LYS A 20 -3.66 -9.26 5.50
CA LYS A 20 -3.58 -8.14 4.56
C LYS A 20 -2.51 -7.13 5.02
N PRO A 21 -1.70 -6.56 4.09
CA PRO A 21 -0.78 -5.49 4.42
C PRO A 21 -1.52 -4.26 4.95
N VAL A 22 -1.14 -3.78 6.13
CA VAL A 22 -1.74 -2.61 6.79
C VAL A 22 -0.67 -1.61 7.23
N ILE A 23 -1.05 -0.34 7.35
CA ILE A 23 -0.18 0.68 7.95
C ILE A 23 0.00 0.39 9.44
N LYS A 24 1.25 0.32 9.90
CA LYS A 24 1.65 0.01 11.27
C LYS A 24 0.97 0.94 12.28
N GLY A 25 0.40 0.37 13.33
CA GLY A 25 -0.32 1.14 14.36
C GLY A 25 -1.73 1.57 13.95
N THR A 26 -2.20 1.14 12.78
CA THR A 26 -3.56 1.38 12.30
C THR A 26 -4.22 0.07 11.86
N ARG A 27 -5.50 0.16 11.47
CA ARG A 27 -6.21 -0.91 10.76
C ARG A 27 -6.53 -0.51 9.31
N VAL A 28 -5.76 0.43 8.76
CA VAL A 28 -5.92 0.93 7.39
C VAL A 28 -5.12 0.02 6.45
N PRO A 29 -5.78 -0.72 5.55
CA PRO A 29 -5.09 -1.57 4.60
C PRO A 29 -4.44 -0.75 3.48
N VAL A 30 -3.29 -1.21 2.99
CA VAL A 30 -2.58 -0.61 1.85
C VAL A 30 -3.50 -0.50 0.63
N GLU A 31 -4.31 -1.53 0.39
CA GLU A 31 -5.33 -1.58 -0.67
C GLU A 31 -6.29 -0.38 -0.64
N LEU A 32 -6.71 0.08 0.55
CA LEU A 32 -7.64 1.21 0.67
C LEU A 32 -6.97 2.52 0.25
N ILE A 33 -5.72 2.75 0.67
CA ILE A 33 -4.96 3.95 0.29
C ILE A 33 -4.80 3.99 -1.23
N LEU A 34 -4.39 2.88 -1.84
CA LEU A 34 -4.25 2.79 -3.29
C LEU A 34 -5.58 3.01 -4.02
N LYS A 35 -6.69 2.49 -3.48
CA LYS A 35 -8.03 2.70 -4.04
C LYS A 35 -8.43 4.18 -4.01
N LEU A 36 -8.22 4.87 -2.90
CA LEU A 36 -8.55 6.30 -2.76
C LEU A 36 -7.73 7.14 -3.75
N LEU A 37 -6.43 6.86 -3.86
CA LEU A 37 -5.55 7.50 -4.84
C LEU A 37 -6.00 7.22 -6.28
N ALA A 38 -6.37 5.98 -6.60
CA ALA A 38 -6.86 5.61 -7.92
C ALA A 38 -8.20 6.28 -8.28
N GLN A 39 -9.00 6.65 -7.28
CA GLN A 39 -10.22 7.44 -7.46
C GLN A 39 -9.96 8.94 -7.64
N GLY A 40 -8.70 9.38 -7.54
CA GLY A 40 -8.32 10.79 -7.65
C GLY A 40 -8.40 11.58 -6.35
N THR A 41 -8.58 10.91 -5.21
CA THR A 41 -8.59 11.57 -3.89
C THR A 41 -7.23 12.19 -3.61
N GLU A 42 -7.20 13.44 -3.16
CA GLU A 42 -5.93 14.10 -2.85
C GLU A 42 -5.32 13.56 -1.56
N VAL A 43 -3.99 13.56 -1.48
CA VAL A 43 -3.26 13.12 -0.27
C VAL A 43 -3.71 13.90 0.98
N ALA A 44 -3.98 15.20 0.85
CA ALA A 44 -4.44 16.03 1.97
C ALA A 44 -5.79 15.54 2.50
N GLU A 45 -6.74 15.25 1.61
CA GLU A 45 -8.08 14.74 1.97
C GLU A 45 -8.00 13.37 2.67
N ILE A 46 -7.11 12.48 2.19
CA ILE A 46 -6.85 11.19 2.85
C ILE A 46 -6.32 11.40 4.28
N LEU A 47 -5.42 12.36 4.49
CA LEU A 47 -4.88 12.64 5.82
C LEU A 47 -5.91 13.29 6.76
N GLU A 48 -6.87 14.04 6.21
CA GLU A 48 -8.00 14.59 6.96
C GLU A 48 -8.98 13.49 7.40
N GLU A 49 -9.31 12.54 6.51
CA GLU A 49 -10.21 11.42 6.82
C GLU A 49 -9.55 10.39 7.76
N TYR A 50 -8.23 10.23 7.65
CA TYR A 50 -7.44 9.30 8.48
C TYR A 50 -6.33 10.03 9.26
N PRO A 51 -6.65 10.76 10.35
CA PRO A 51 -5.69 11.59 11.09
C PRO A 51 -4.51 10.85 11.75
N ARG A 52 -4.58 9.52 11.77
CA ARG A 52 -3.49 8.65 12.27
C ARG A 52 -2.45 8.33 11.20
N LEU A 53 -2.73 8.62 9.95
CA LEU A 53 -1.78 8.48 8.86
C LEU A 53 -0.90 9.71 8.78
N ALA A 54 0.35 9.50 8.38
CA ALA A 54 1.24 10.53 7.92
C ALA A 54 1.45 10.39 6.41
N ARG A 55 1.98 11.44 5.77
CA ARG A 55 2.28 11.42 4.34
C ARG A 55 3.21 10.27 3.96
N GLU A 56 4.14 9.92 4.85
CA GLU A 56 5.08 8.81 4.68
C GLU A 56 4.38 7.45 4.64
N ASP A 57 3.22 7.29 5.28
CA ASP A 57 2.43 6.05 5.21
C ASP A 57 1.81 5.86 3.82
N ILE A 58 1.37 6.96 3.20
CA ILE A 58 0.83 6.95 1.84
C ILE A 58 1.94 6.62 0.84
N LEU A 59 3.12 7.22 1.01
CA LEU A 59 4.29 6.88 0.18
C LEU A 59 4.70 5.42 0.37
N ALA A 60 4.67 4.90 1.59
CA ALA A 60 4.94 3.49 1.87
C ALA A 60 3.95 2.57 1.15
N ALA A 61 2.65 2.91 1.14
CA ALA A 61 1.63 2.15 0.43
C ALA A 61 1.90 2.06 -1.08
N ILE A 62 2.35 3.17 -1.69
CA ILE A 62 2.71 3.23 -3.12
C ILE A 62 3.97 2.40 -3.40
N ASP A 63 5.00 2.53 -2.56
CA ASP A 63 6.26 1.79 -2.68
C ASP A 63 6.03 0.28 -2.57
N TYR A 64 5.20 -0.15 -1.61
CA TYR A 64 4.76 -1.54 -1.49
C TYR A 64 4.05 -2.04 -2.75
N ALA A 65 3.13 -1.24 -3.32
CA ALA A 65 2.44 -1.61 -4.55
C ALA A 65 3.41 -1.75 -5.73
N HIS A 66 4.37 -0.84 -5.84
CA HIS A 66 5.44 -0.93 -6.83
C HIS A 66 6.21 -2.25 -6.72
N ASP A 67 6.61 -2.64 -5.51
CA ASP A 67 7.39 -3.87 -5.31
C ASP A 67 6.59 -5.14 -5.62
N VAL A 68 5.30 -5.16 -5.27
CA VAL A 68 4.40 -6.25 -5.66
C VAL A 68 4.31 -6.38 -7.18
N VAL A 69 4.14 -5.26 -7.89
CA VAL A 69 4.06 -5.27 -9.37
C VAL A 69 5.43 -5.59 -10.00
N ALA A 70 6.52 -5.10 -9.44
CA ALA A 70 7.88 -5.31 -9.95
C ALA A 70 8.33 -6.77 -9.83
N THR A 71 7.79 -7.51 -8.87
CA THR A 71 8.05 -8.94 -8.66
C THR A 71 7.06 -9.85 -9.40
N GLU A 72 6.03 -9.29 -10.02
CA GLU A 72 5.03 -10.06 -10.76
C GLU A 72 5.60 -10.55 -12.10
N GLU A 73 5.63 -11.87 -12.30
CA GLU A 73 5.99 -12.48 -13.58
C GLU A 73 4.78 -12.48 -14.53
N VAL A 74 4.74 -11.52 -15.46
CA VAL A 74 3.68 -11.43 -16.45
C VAL A 74 3.96 -12.35 -17.64
N TYR A 75 3.33 -13.52 -17.66
CA TYR A 75 3.36 -14.43 -18.80
C TYR A 75 2.31 -14.01 -19.84
N ARG A 76 2.76 -13.66 -21.05
CA ARG A 76 1.85 -13.43 -22.18
C ARG A 76 1.26 -14.76 -22.62
N LEU A 77 0.01 -15.02 -22.25
CA LEU A 77 -0.77 -16.11 -22.86
C LEU A 77 -1.07 -15.70 -24.30
N GLN A 78 -0.58 -16.48 -25.28
CA GLN A 78 -1.03 -16.33 -26.66
C GLN A 78 -2.48 -16.82 -26.73
N PRO A 79 -3.41 -16.02 -27.27
CA PRO A 79 -4.74 -16.52 -27.58
C PRO A 79 -4.62 -17.67 -28.57
N ALA A 80 -5.44 -18.72 -28.38
CA ALA A 80 -5.56 -19.83 -29.32
C ALA A 80 -6.15 -19.38 -30.67
#